data_AF-A0A9P6WXG2-F1
#
_entry.id   AF-A0A9P6WXG2-F1
#
_cell.length_a   1.000
_cell.length_b   1.000
_cell.length_c   1.000
_cell.angle_alpha   90.00
_cell.angle_beta   90.00
_cell.angle_gamma   90.00
#
_symmetry.space_group_name_H-M   'P 1'
#
loop_
_entity.id
_entity.type
_entity.pdbx_description
1 polymer ?
#
loop_
_entity_poly.entity_id
_entity_poly.type
_entity_poly.pdbx_seq_one_letter_code
_entity_poly.pdbx_strand_id
1 'polypeptide(L)'
;MIGDCQHPDDLIKAGVKRAKQVVVMSESECLDLHQRTSDSPAIMTSHLLDLLLQDRPHGSSRIVNLVEKSNIRFMHLLQGKDVAEEIDVFYTPAYAAGNVVVDNLLSNVLLSQTYYKPDIVSVIKALCGMPGPLYDKDTEHMLTCRTKFHPYFFKNSRHLMLILMPPSFIDKPFSALFESLILDHEVLTLGLLRAPDENMGNELSFVYTNPVPSLVLKRTDRVYVLASPGWSYFS
;
A
#
# COMPACT_ATOMS: atom_id res chain seq x y z
N MET A 1 -24.39 0.18 -1.45
CA MET A 1 -24.77 -0.74 -2.55
C MET A 1 -24.84 -2.11 -1.92
N ILE A 2 -25.98 -2.79 -2.00
CA ILE A 2 -26.11 -4.16 -1.53
C ILE A 2 -25.78 -5.03 -2.74
N GLY A 3 -24.82 -5.94 -2.61
CA GLY A 3 -24.32 -6.78 -3.69
C GLY A 3 -23.17 -7.65 -3.19
N ASP A 4 -22.79 -8.64 -3.98
CA ASP A 4 -21.73 -9.58 -3.62
C ASP A 4 -20.50 -9.38 -4.52
N CYS A 5 -19.33 -9.29 -3.88
CA CYS A 5 -18.05 -9.08 -4.54
C CYS A 5 -17.65 -10.25 -5.47
N GLN A 6 -18.21 -11.44 -5.27
CA GLN A 6 -17.97 -12.60 -6.12
C GLN A 6 -18.70 -12.54 -7.47
N HIS A 7 -19.71 -11.67 -7.59
CA HIS A 7 -20.50 -11.52 -8.81
C HIS A 7 -19.91 -10.41 -9.70
N PRO A 8 -19.54 -10.70 -10.96
CA PRO A 8 -18.91 -9.72 -11.85
C PRO A 8 -19.80 -8.52 -12.17
N ASP A 9 -21.11 -8.73 -12.29
CA ASP A 9 -22.07 -7.68 -12.60
C ASP A 9 -22.10 -6.61 -11.50
N ASP A 10 -21.96 -7.01 -10.25
CA ASP A 10 -21.98 -6.10 -9.12
C ASP A 10 -20.67 -5.30 -9.03
N LEU A 11 -19.53 -5.91 -9.36
CA LEU A 11 -18.25 -5.19 -9.52
C LEU A 11 -18.31 -4.14 -10.65
N ILE A 12 -18.96 -4.47 -11.77
CA ILE A 12 -19.13 -3.55 -12.89
C ILE A 12 -20.07 -2.39 -12.49
N LYS A 13 -21.19 -2.69 -11.82
CA LYS A 13 -22.11 -1.67 -11.27
C LYS A 13 -21.41 -0.76 -10.26
N ALA A 14 -20.51 -1.30 -9.44
CA ALA A 14 -19.68 -0.55 -8.51
C ALA A 14 -18.65 0.36 -9.21
N GLY A 15 -18.47 0.21 -10.53
CA GLY A 15 -17.61 1.09 -11.33
C GLY A 15 -16.13 0.76 -11.24
N VAL A 16 -15.78 -0.49 -10.93
CA VAL A 16 -14.40 -0.97 -10.77
C VAL A 16 -13.47 -0.57 -11.92
N LYS A 17 -13.95 -0.56 -13.17
CA LYS A 17 -13.16 -0.17 -14.35
C LYS A 17 -12.63 1.28 -14.32
N ARG A 18 -13.28 2.17 -13.56
CA ARG A 18 -12.90 3.59 -13.43
C ARG A 18 -12.25 3.89 -12.08
N ALA A 19 -12.15 2.92 -11.19
CA ALA A 19 -11.62 3.12 -9.86
C ALA A 19 -10.10 3.34 -9.90
N LYS A 20 -9.62 4.39 -9.20
CA LYS A 20 -8.18 4.62 -9.00
C LYS A 20 -7.57 3.54 -8.08
N GLN A 21 -8.34 3.09 -7.09
CA GLN A 21 -7.91 2.06 -6.18
C GLN A 21 -9.08 1.16 -5.81
N VAL A 22 -8.86 -0.14 -5.80
CA VAL A 22 -9.81 -1.16 -5.35
C VAL A 22 -9.22 -1.85 -4.14
N VAL A 23 -9.95 -1.85 -3.02
CA VAL A 23 -9.55 -2.53 -1.79
C VAL A 23 -10.51 -3.70 -1.58
N VAL A 24 -9.98 -4.91 -1.52
CA VAL A 24 -10.72 -6.13 -1.23
C VAL A 24 -10.35 -6.57 0.17
N MET A 25 -11.34 -6.62 1.06
CA MET A 25 -11.12 -7.02 2.45
C MET A 25 -11.63 -8.43 2.67
N SER A 26 -10.81 -9.32 3.22
CA SER A 26 -11.30 -10.55 3.85
C SER A 26 -12.04 -10.20 5.15
N GLU A 27 -13.12 -10.93 5.43
CA GLU A 27 -13.81 -10.84 6.71
C GLU A 27 -13.12 -11.76 7.72
N SER A 28 -12.70 -11.20 8.85
CA SER A 28 -12.11 -11.95 9.96
C SER A 28 -13.16 -12.70 10.79
N GLU A 29 -14.42 -12.22 10.79
CA GLU A 29 -15.53 -12.75 11.58
C GLU A 29 -16.63 -13.29 10.65
N CYS A 30 -16.36 -14.40 9.96
CA CYS A 30 -17.42 -15.13 9.29
C CYS A 30 -18.24 -15.88 10.35
N LEU A 31 -19.45 -15.40 10.65
CA LEU A 31 -20.38 -16.05 11.60
C LEU A 31 -20.87 -17.42 11.12
N ASP A 32 -20.59 -17.78 9.87
CA ASP A 32 -21.00 -19.03 9.25
C ASP A 32 -19.95 -20.14 9.46
N LEU A 33 -20.27 -21.10 10.31
CA LEU A 33 -19.44 -22.29 10.61
C LEU A 33 -19.06 -23.13 9.38
N HIS A 34 -19.73 -22.94 8.24
CA HIS A 34 -19.54 -23.68 7.00
C HIS A 34 -18.61 -22.98 5.99
N GLN A 35 -18.31 -21.70 6.17
CA GLN A 35 -17.30 -20.96 5.39
C GLN A 35 -16.00 -20.83 6.20
N ARG A 36 -15.35 -21.96 6.50
CA ARG A 36 -14.00 -21.98 7.10
C ARG A 36 -12.89 -21.46 6.17
N THR A 37 -13.23 -20.84 5.05
CA THR A 37 -12.30 -20.25 4.10
C THR A 37 -12.45 -18.73 4.14
N SER A 38 -12.00 -18.10 5.23
CA SER A 38 -12.11 -16.64 5.44
C SER A 38 -11.59 -15.80 4.27
N ASP A 39 -10.58 -16.31 3.56
CA ASP A 39 -9.93 -15.61 2.47
C ASP A 39 -10.43 -15.98 1.06
N SER A 40 -11.27 -17.01 0.91
CA SER A 40 -11.69 -17.44 -0.43
C SER A 40 -12.48 -16.37 -1.20
N PRO A 41 -13.41 -15.60 -0.60
CA PRO A 41 -14.11 -14.54 -1.33
C PRO A 41 -13.15 -13.45 -1.82
N ALA A 42 -12.17 -13.08 -1.00
CA ALA A 42 -11.19 -12.05 -1.33
C ALA A 42 -10.26 -12.49 -2.48
N ILE A 43 -9.78 -13.72 -2.43
CA ILE A 43 -8.91 -14.31 -3.47
C ILE A 43 -9.69 -14.46 -4.79
N MET A 44 -10.92 -14.99 -4.74
CA MET A 44 -11.76 -15.14 -5.93
C MET A 44 -12.08 -13.79 -6.56
N THR A 45 -12.45 -12.80 -5.74
CA THR A 45 -12.67 -11.42 -6.19
C THR A 45 -11.40 -10.86 -6.83
N SER A 46 -10.23 -11.09 -6.24
CA SER A 46 -8.96 -10.65 -6.83
C SER A 46 -8.74 -11.20 -8.24
N HIS A 47 -8.95 -12.50 -8.44
CA HIS A 47 -8.81 -13.14 -9.75
C HIS A 47 -9.86 -12.65 -10.75
N LEU A 48 -11.10 -12.47 -10.29
CA LEU A 48 -12.16 -11.91 -11.12
C LEU A 48 -11.82 -10.48 -11.57
N LEU A 49 -11.23 -9.67 -10.68
CA LEU A 49 -10.73 -8.34 -11.02
C LEU A 49 -9.63 -8.41 -12.09
N ASP A 50 -8.72 -9.39 -12.03
CA ASP A 50 -7.69 -9.57 -13.06
C ASP A 50 -8.29 -9.93 -14.43
N LEU A 51 -9.34 -10.75 -14.46
CA LEU A 51 -10.06 -11.08 -15.69
C LEU A 51 -10.87 -9.90 -16.24
N LEU A 52 -11.52 -9.12 -15.38
CA LEU A 52 -12.35 -7.97 -15.79
C LEU A 52 -11.53 -6.75 -16.21
N LEU A 53 -10.29 -6.64 -15.71
CA LEU A 53 -9.39 -5.50 -15.90
C LEU A 53 -8.20 -5.85 -16.80
N GLN A 54 -8.34 -6.79 -17.76
CA GLN A 54 -7.26 -7.13 -18.71
C GLN A 54 -6.65 -5.91 -19.44
N ASP A 55 -7.42 -4.83 -19.58
CA ASP A 55 -7.01 -3.56 -20.20
C ASP A 55 -6.86 -2.44 -19.14
N ARG A 56 -5.99 -2.64 -18.15
CA ARG A 56 -5.86 -1.73 -17.01
C ARG A 56 -5.47 -0.32 -17.46
N PRO A 57 -6.20 0.73 -17.07
CA PRO A 57 -5.71 2.09 -17.18
C PRO A 57 -4.47 2.27 -16.29
N HIS A 58 -3.41 2.89 -16.83
CA HIS A 58 -2.18 3.19 -16.10
C HIS A 58 -2.47 4.05 -14.86
N GLY A 59 -2.61 3.40 -13.69
CA GLY A 59 -2.89 4.10 -12.43
C GLY A 59 -3.86 3.42 -11.48
N SER A 60 -4.59 2.38 -11.90
CA SER A 60 -5.45 1.61 -11.00
C SER A 60 -4.61 0.67 -10.10
N SER A 61 -4.69 0.85 -8.78
CA SER A 61 -4.08 -0.04 -7.79
C SER A 61 -5.12 -0.98 -7.19
N ARG A 62 -4.73 -2.21 -6.89
CA ARG A 62 -5.55 -3.15 -6.12
C ARG A 62 -4.80 -3.54 -4.87
N ILE A 63 -5.48 -3.55 -3.73
CA ILE A 63 -4.96 -4.09 -2.47
C ILE A 63 -5.95 -5.14 -1.97
N VAL A 64 -5.44 -6.32 -1.64
CA VAL A 64 -6.21 -7.43 -1.07
C VAL A 64 -5.72 -7.69 0.34
N ASN A 65 -6.62 -7.62 1.30
CA ASN A 65 -6.33 -8.04 2.66
C ASN A 65 -6.59 -9.54 2.81
N LEU A 66 -5.65 -10.25 3.42
CA LEU A 66 -5.76 -11.67 3.75
C LEU A 66 -5.59 -11.85 5.27
N VAL A 67 -6.37 -12.76 5.84
CA VAL A 67 -6.24 -13.15 7.24
C VAL A 67 -5.04 -14.09 7.38
N GLU A 68 -4.96 -15.12 6.54
CA GLU A 68 -3.94 -16.15 6.67
C GLU A 68 -2.76 -16.00 5.71
N LYS A 69 -1.56 -16.08 6.27
CA LYS A 69 -0.32 -15.90 5.52
C LYS A 69 -0.10 -16.98 4.45
N SER A 70 -0.58 -18.20 4.70
CA SER A 70 -0.43 -19.34 3.79
C SER A 70 -1.28 -19.22 2.52
N ASN A 71 -2.28 -18.32 2.53
CA ASN A 71 -3.19 -18.12 1.40
C ASN A 71 -2.62 -17.18 0.33
N ILE A 72 -1.52 -16.48 0.61
CA ILE A 72 -0.88 -15.58 -0.35
C ILE A 72 -0.46 -16.28 -1.65
N ARG A 73 -0.13 -17.59 -1.59
CA ARG A 73 0.20 -18.41 -2.76
C ARG A 73 -0.89 -18.40 -3.82
N PHE A 74 -2.15 -18.30 -3.39
CA PHE A 74 -3.27 -18.34 -4.30
C PHE A 74 -3.42 -17.08 -5.15
N MET A 75 -2.70 -16.01 -4.80
CA MET A 75 -2.68 -14.77 -5.57
C MET A 75 -1.93 -14.90 -6.90
N HIS A 76 -1.06 -15.92 -7.03
CA HIS A 76 -0.25 -16.16 -8.22
C HIS A 76 -0.78 -17.28 -9.14
N LEU A 77 -1.95 -17.87 -8.83
CA LEU A 77 -2.50 -19.01 -9.59
C LEU A 77 -2.64 -18.73 -11.08
N LEU A 78 -3.13 -17.55 -11.46
CA LEU A 78 -3.32 -17.17 -12.86
C LEU A 78 -2.00 -16.89 -13.60
N GLN A 79 -0.90 -16.71 -12.88
CA GLN A 79 0.43 -16.45 -13.46
C GLN A 79 1.19 -17.75 -13.77
N GLY A 80 0.62 -18.93 -13.44
CA GLY A 80 1.23 -20.23 -13.71
C GLY A 80 2.54 -20.47 -12.95
N LYS A 81 2.81 -19.68 -11.90
CA LYS A 81 3.99 -19.81 -11.06
C LYS A 81 3.60 -20.50 -9.76
N ASP A 82 4.03 -21.75 -9.64
CA ASP A 82 4.00 -22.44 -8.35
C ASP A 82 5.04 -21.81 -7.44
N VAL A 83 4.56 -20.97 -6.51
CA VAL A 83 5.38 -20.47 -5.41
C VAL A 83 5.65 -21.64 -4.48
N ALA A 84 6.92 -22.02 -4.32
CA ALA A 84 7.33 -23.10 -3.43
C ALA A 84 6.82 -22.84 -2.00
N GLU A 85 6.33 -23.89 -1.33
CA GLU A 85 5.66 -23.79 -0.02
C GLU A 85 6.54 -23.20 1.09
N GLU A 86 7.87 -23.16 0.90
CA GLU A 86 8.86 -22.74 1.90
C GLU A 86 9.26 -21.25 1.81
N ILE A 87 8.74 -20.50 0.83
CA ILE A 87 9.13 -19.09 0.67
C ILE A 87 8.39 -18.24 1.71
N ASP A 88 9.15 -17.47 2.50
CA ASP A 88 8.56 -16.52 3.45
C ASP A 88 7.71 -15.48 2.71
N VAL A 89 6.61 -15.08 3.34
CA VAL A 89 5.56 -14.21 2.75
C VAL A 89 6.15 -12.88 2.29
N PHE A 90 7.17 -12.38 3.00
CA PHE A 90 7.88 -11.14 2.65
C PHE A 90 8.58 -11.18 1.29
N TYR A 91 8.96 -12.36 0.80
CA TYR A 91 9.61 -12.53 -0.51
C TYR A 91 8.61 -12.84 -1.64
N THR A 92 7.32 -12.95 -1.33
CA THR A 92 6.31 -13.20 -2.35
C THR A 92 6.11 -11.94 -3.20
N PRO A 93 6.14 -12.04 -4.55
CA PRO A 93 6.01 -10.87 -5.43
C PRO A 93 4.73 -10.06 -5.20
N ALA A 94 3.61 -10.72 -4.87
CA ALA A 94 2.37 -10.02 -4.55
C ALA A 94 2.46 -9.15 -3.29
N TYR A 95 3.22 -9.60 -2.28
CA TYR A 95 3.49 -8.81 -1.07
C TYR A 95 4.46 -7.67 -1.36
N ALA A 96 5.58 -7.96 -2.03
CA ALA A 96 6.59 -6.97 -2.39
C ALA A 96 6.03 -5.84 -3.27
N ALA A 97 5.04 -6.15 -4.12
CA ALA A 97 4.32 -5.18 -4.93
C ALA A 97 3.34 -4.28 -4.15
N GLY A 98 3.04 -4.62 -2.90
CA GLY A 98 2.00 -3.97 -2.11
C GLY A 98 0.57 -4.27 -2.58
N ASN A 99 0.39 -5.35 -3.35
CA ASN A 99 -0.94 -5.78 -3.81
C ASN A 99 -1.68 -6.58 -2.74
N VAL A 100 -0.96 -7.13 -1.76
CA VAL A 100 -1.50 -7.98 -0.70
C VAL A 100 -1.00 -7.51 0.65
N VAL A 101 -1.90 -7.42 1.62
CA VAL A 101 -1.62 -7.18 3.03
C VAL A 101 -2.11 -8.40 3.81
N VAL A 102 -1.35 -8.82 4.82
CA VAL A 102 -1.71 -9.95 5.69
C VAL A 102 -1.84 -9.43 7.12
N ASP A 103 -3.04 -9.54 7.70
CA ASP A 103 -3.35 -8.97 9.02
C ASP A 103 -2.50 -9.56 10.14
N ASN A 104 -2.27 -10.89 10.09
CA ASN A 104 -1.45 -11.60 11.05
C ASN A 104 0.02 -11.12 11.07
N LEU A 105 0.54 -10.57 9.96
CA LEU A 105 1.90 -10.03 9.91
C LEU A 105 2.01 -8.69 10.64
N LEU A 106 1.03 -7.81 10.42
CA LEU A 106 0.99 -6.50 11.09
C LEU A 106 0.91 -6.69 12.60
N SER A 107 0.01 -7.53 13.08
CA SER A 107 -0.18 -7.77 14.51
C SER A 107 1.10 -8.31 15.17
N ASN A 108 1.73 -9.34 14.61
CA ASN A 108 2.90 -9.97 15.21
C ASN A 108 4.15 -9.09 15.19
N VAL A 109 4.42 -8.42 14.06
CA VAL A 109 5.59 -7.54 13.93
C VAL A 109 5.40 -6.28 14.77
N LEU A 110 4.22 -5.66 14.75
CA LEU A 110 3.97 -4.46 15.54
C LEU A 110 4.00 -4.77 17.04
N LEU A 111 3.35 -5.85 17.51
CA LEU A 111 3.37 -6.19 18.94
C LEU A 111 4.79 -6.44 19.47
N SER A 112 5.61 -7.18 18.72
CA SER A 112 7.00 -7.44 19.11
C SER A 112 7.87 -6.18 19.09
N GLN A 113 7.75 -5.33 18.07
CA GLN A 113 8.56 -4.11 17.98
C GLN A 113 8.13 -3.05 19.00
N THR A 114 6.84 -2.95 19.28
CA THR A 114 6.29 -1.95 20.21
C THR A 114 6.61 -2.28 21.67
N TYR A 115 6.82 -3.56 21.99
CA TYR A 115 7.35 -3.96 23.29
C TYR A 115 8.73 -3.36 23.58
N TYR A 116 9.62 -3.33 22.59
CA TYR A 116 10.97 -2.77 22.75
C TYR A 116 11.02 -1.25 22.56
N LYS A 117 10.21 -0.72 21.64
CA LYS A 117 10.20 0.70 21.26
C LYS A 117 8.76 1.19 21.13
N PRO A 118 8.15 1.69 22.22
CA PRO A 118 6.75 2.12 22.21
C PRO A 118 6.50 3.29 21.25
N ASP A 119 7.51 4.12 21.00
CA ASP A 119 7.42 5.28 20.11
C ASP A 119 7.16 4.91 18.64
N ILE A 120 7.41 3.67 18.24
CA ILE A 120 7.12 3.18 16.89
C ILE A 120 5.63 3.33 16.56
N VAL A 121 4.73 3.09 17.53
CA VAL A 121 3.28 3.26 17.31
C VAL A 121 2.98 4.72 17.00
N SER A 122 3.58 5.66 17.74
CA SER A 122 3.39 7.09 17.56
C SER A 122 3.85 7.55 16.18
N VAL A 123 5.00 7.05 15.72
CA VAL A 123 5.54 7.34 14.38
C VAL A 123 4.63 6.79 13.30
N ILE A 124 4.20 5.53 13.41
CA ILE A 124 3.28 4.91 12.42
C ILE A 124 1.94 5.66 12.39
N LYS A 125 1.39 6.02 13.55
CA LYS A 125 0.17 6.83 13.64
C LYS A 125 0.35 8.17 12.91
N ALA A 126 1.45 8.87 13.16
CA ALA A 126 1.75 10.13 12.49
C ALA A 126 1.92 9.97 10.97
N LEU A 127 2.60 8.92 10.50
CA LEU A 127 2.76 8.62 9.07
C LEU A 127 1.43 8.29 8.37
N CYS A 128 0.52 7.61 9.07
CA CYS A 128 -0.83 7.35 8.60
C CYS A 128 -1.76 8.58 8.67
N GLY A 129 -1.27 9.74 9.14
CA GLY A 129 -2.07 10.93 9.34
C GLY A 129 -3.05 10.82 10.52
N MET A 130 -2.88 9.83 11.40
CA MET A 130 -3.67 9.70 12.62
C MET A 130 -3.15 10.65 13.70
N PRO A 131 -4.04 11.23 14.53
CA PRO A 131 -3.61 12.05 15.66
C PRO A 131 -2.72 11.24 16.61
N GLY A 132 -1.59 11.82 17.01
CA GLY A 132 -0.63 11.19 17.91
C GLY A 132 -1.12 11.09 19.36
N PRO A 133 -0.47 10.28 20.20
CA PRO A 133 -0.91 9.99 21.58
C PRO A 133 -0.83 11.18 22.55
N LEU A 134 -0.26 12.33 22.16
CA LEU A 134 -0.34 13.55 22.98
C LEU A 134 -1.78 14.11 23.08
N TYR A 135 -2.72 13.57 22.29
CA TYR A 135 -4.15 13.89 22.29
C TYR A 135 -5.03 12.84 23.00
N ASP A 136 -4.45 11.93 23.79
CA ASP A 136 -5.19 10.78 24.34
C ASP A 136 -6.29 11.15 25.35
N LYS A 137 -6.26 12.37 25.91
CA LYS A 137 -7.32 12.84 26.82
C LYS A 137 -8.61 13.28 26.11
N ASP A 138 -8.56 13.51 24.81
CA ASP A 138 -9.71 14.02 24.04
C ASP A 138 -10.26 12.99 23.05
N THR A 139 -9.66 11.81 22.87
CA THR A 139 -10.06 10.85 21.84
C THR A 139 -11.48 10.29 22.04
N GLU A 140 -11.89 10.02 23.29
CA GLU A 140 -13.28 9.63 23.61
C GLU A 140 -14.27 10.79 23.42
N HIS A 141 -13.84 12.03 23.70
CA HIS A 141 -14.65 13.24 23.48
C HIS A 141 -14.72 13.64 21.99
N MET A 142 -13.71 13.30 21.18
CA MET A 142 -13.64 13.57 19.73
C MET A 142 -14.49 12.60 18.90
N LEU A 143 -14.62 11.34 19.32
CA LEU A 143 -15.50 10.36 18.68
C LEU A 143 -16.98 10.61 18.99
N THR A 144 -17.27 11.23 20.15
CA THR A 144 -18.64 11.52 20.62
C THR A 144 -19.13 12.91 20.23
N CYS A 145 -18.25 13.91 20.13
CA CYS A 145 -18.62 15.25 19.69
C CYS A 145 -18.42 15.43 18.16
N ARG A 146 -19.53 15.56 17.41
CA ARG A 146 -19.58 16.08 16.02
C ARG A 146 -19.12 17.55 15.89
N THR A 147 -18.19 18.01 16.71
CA THR A 147 -17.69 19.38 16.68
C THR A 147 -16.58 19.47 15.65
N LYS A 148 -16.95 20.09 14.52
CA LYS A 148 -16.10 20.67 13.46
C LYS A 148 -14.59 20.53 13.74
N PHE A 149 -13.96 19.57 13.07
CA PHE A 149 -12.51 19.50 12.88
C PHE A 149 -11.97 20.92 12.72
N HIS A 150 -11.08 21.39 13.61
CA HIS A 150 -10.35 22.62 13.36
C HIS A 150 -9.35 22.32 12.23
N PRO A 151 -9.58 22.77 10.97
CA PRO A 151 -8.81 22.31 9.81
C PRO A 151 -7.38 22.87 9.76
N TYR A 152 -6.98 23.62 10.77
CA TYR A 152 -5.76 24.43 10.78
C TYR A 152 -4.52 23.68 11.29
N PHE A 153 -4.68 22.61 12.09
CA PHE A 153 -3.53 21.89 12.65
C PHE A 153 -2.90 20.87 11.68
N PHE A 154 -3.68 20.26 10.78
CA PHE A 154 -3.18 19.34 9.76
C PHE A 154 -2.73 20.04 8.46
N LYS A 155 -2.84 21.37 8.40
CA LYS A 155 -2.51 22.14 7.18
C LYS A 155 -1.01 22.05 6.82
N ASN A 156 -0.16 21.76 7.82
CA ASN A 156 1.29 21.64 7.68
C ASN A 156 1.81 20.22 7.93
N SER A 157 0.95 19.20 8.13
CA SER A 157 1.45 17.84 8.32
C SER A 157 1.95 17.28 6.99
N ARG A 158 3.17 16.73 7.00
CA ARG A 158 3.74 16.05 5.84
C ARG A 158 3.10 14.67 5.74
N HIS A 159 2.55 14.35 4.58
CA HIS A 159 1.87 13.08 4.32
C HIS A 159 2.74 12.20 3.44
N LEU A 160 2.56 10.89 3.61
CA LEU A 160 3.15 9.92 2.70
C LEU A 160 2.46 9.99 1.34
N MET A 161 3.23 10.28 0.31
CA MET A 161 2.77 10.41 -1.07
C MET A 161 3.63 9.57 -1.99
N LEU A 162 3.02 9.08 -3.06
CA LEU A 162 3.70 8.40 -4.15
C LEU A 162 3.72 9.34 -5.37
N ILE A 163 4.90 9.78 -5.77
CA ILE A 163 5.08 10.69 -6.92
C ILE A 163 5.68 9.95 -8.10
N LEU A 164 5.45 10.48 -9.31
CA LEU A 164 6.13 10.02 -10.52
C LEU A 164 7.59 10.47 -10.52
N MET A 165 8.48 9.68 -11.14
CA MET A 165 9.88 10.06 -11.30
C MET A 165 10.00 11.39 -12.06
N PRO A 166 10.63 12.43 -11.49
CA PRO A 166 10.86 13.65 -12.23
C PRO A 166 11.86 13.44 -13.37
N PRO A 167 11.61 13.99 -14.58
CA PRO A 167 12.46 13.77 -15.75
C PRO A 167 13.92 14.15 -15.57
N SER A 168 14.19 15.14 -14.71
CA SER A 168 15.54 15.65 -14.39
C SER A 168 16.42 14.62 -13.67
N PHE A 169 15.85 13.57 -13.09
CA PHE A 169 16.55 12.53 -12.33
C PHE A 169 16.55 11.15 -12.99
N ILE A 170 15.99 11.04 -14.20
CA ILE A 170 16.07 9.80 -14.98
C ILE A 170 17.55 9.53 -15.32
N ASP A 171 17.98 8.28 -15.17
CA ASP A 171 19.35 7.81 -15.38
C ASP A 171 20.40 8.43 -14.44
N LYS A 172 19.97 9.12 -13.38
CA LYS A 172 20.83 9.63 -12.31
C LYS A 172 20.84 8.71 -11.10
N PRO A 173 21.87 8.79 -10.24
CA PRO A 173 21.90 8.06 -8.97
C PRO A 173 20.83 8.58 -8.01
N PHE A 174 20.32 7.68 -7.16
CA PHE A 174 19.34 8.01 -6.12
C PHE A 174 19.82 9.09 -5.16
N SER A 175 21.13 9.18 -4.89
CA SER A 175 21.70 10.25 -4.06
C SER A 175 21.37 11.65 -4.58
N ALA A 176 21.43 11.86 -5.89
CA ALA A 176 21.15 13.16 -6.50
C ALA A 176 19.68 13.56 -6.33
N LEU A 177 18.76 12.60 -6.43
CA LEU A 177 17.34 12.81 -6.16
C LEU A 177 17.11 13.13 -4.68
N PHE A 178 17.71 12.35 -3.78
CA PHE A 178 17.56 12.52 -2.35
C PHE A 178 18.06 13.90 -1.90
N GLU A 179 19.27 14.30 -2.31
CA GLU A 179 19.88 15.57 -1.98
C GLU A 179 19.05 16.76 -2.51
N SER A 180 18.61 16.72 -3.77
CA SER A 180 17.82 17.82 -4.31
C SER A 180 16.44 17.92 -3.64
N LEU A 181 15.75 16.80 -3.39
CA LEU A 181 14.45 16.84 -2.74
C LEU A 181 14.54 17.34 -1.30
N ILE A 182 15.57 16.96 -0.54
CA ILE A 182 15.70 17.40 0.85
C ILE A 182 16.22 18.84 0.97
N LEU A 183 17.17 19.25 0.13
CA LEU A 183 17.80 20.57 0.21
C LEU A 183 16.96 21.66 -0.48
N ASP A 184 16.41 21.38 -1.66
CA ASP A 184 15.74 22.39 -2.48
C ASP A 184 14.24 22.47 -2.17
N HIS A 185 13.63 21.35 -1.78
CA HIS A 185 12.18 21.23 -1.61
C HIS A 185 11.73 20.87 -0.19
N GLU A 186 12.67 20.64 0.73
CA GLU A 186 12.41 20.14 2.09
C GLU A 186 11.58 18.85 2.14
N VAL A 187 11.62 18.03 1.08
CA VAL A 187 10.86 16.79 0.96
C VAL A 187 11.75 15.60 1.27
N LEU A 188 11.31 14.75 2.20
CA LEU A 188 12.05 13.55 2.55
C LEU A 188 11.65 12.39 1.63
N THR A 189 12.63 11.79 0.97
CA THR A 189 12.42 10.57 0.18
C THR A 189 12.63 9.33 1.05
N LEU A 190 11.68 8.39 1.04
CA LEU A 190 11.73 7.16 1.85
C LEU A 190 12.15 5.92 1.05
N GLY A 191 11.77 5.87 -0.23
CA GLY A 191 12.03 4.71 -1.06
C GLY A 191 11.42 4.82 -2.44
N LEU A 192 11.53 3.74 -3.19
CA LEU A 192 11.07 3.63 -4.57
C LEU A 192 10.03 2.52 -4.69
N LEU A 193 9.06 2.70 -5.57
CA LEU A 193 8.28 1.62 -6.14
C LEU A 193 8.83 1.39 -7.55
N ARG A 194 9.67 0.36 -7.69
CA ARG A 194 10.30 -0.01 -8.96
C ARG A 194 9.24 -0.64 -9.84
N ALA A 195 9.16 -0.21 -11.10
CA ALA A 195 8.24 -0.80 -12.07
C ALA A 195 8.71 -2.18 -12.54
N PRO A 196 7.83 -3.01 -13.11
CA PRO A 196 8.21 -4.24 -13.82
C PRO A 196 9.30 -3.97 -14.86
N ASP A 197 10.34 -4.80 -14.88
CA ASP A 197 11.42 -4.75 -15.86
C ASP A 197 11.98 -6.16 -16.12
N GLU A 198 11.87 -6.60 -17.36
CA GLU A 198 12.36 -7.90 -17.81
C GLU A 198 13.88 -8.05 -17.60
N ASN A 199 14.65 -6.96 -17.76
CA ASN A 199 16.11 -6.99 -17.58
C ASN A 199 16.52 -7.24 -16.13
N MET A 200 15.67 -6.84 -15.18
CA MET A 200 15.86 -7.08 -13.75
C MET A 200 15.16 -8.36 -13.29
N GLY A 201 14.48 -9.06 -14.19
CA GLY A 201 13.73 -10.28 -13.90
C GLY A 201 12.48 -10.05 -13.03
N ASN A 202 12.00 -8.81 -12.91
CA ASN A 202 10.84 -8.49 -12.08
C ASN A 202 9.60 -8.25 -12.94
N GLU A 203 8.62 -9.15 -12.80
CA GLU A 203 7.33 -9.06 -13.52
C GLU A 203 6.32 -8.14 -12.85
N LEU A 204 6.44 -7.97 -11.53
CA LEU A 204 5.62 -7.05 -10.75
C LEU A 204 6.48 -5.90 -10.26
N SER A 205 5.82 -4.78 -9.97
CA SER A 205 6.46 -3.70 -9.24
C SER A 205 6.85 -4.17 -7.85
N PHE A 206 7.87 -3.58 -7.24
CA PHE A 206 8.22 -3.88 -5.86
C PHE A 206 8.68 -2.63 -5.11
N VAL A 207 8.43 -2.61 -3.81
CA VAL A 207 8.88 -1.53 -2.92
C VAL A 207 10.33 -1.76 -2.53
N TYR A 208 11.18 -0.76 -2.78
CA TYR A 208 12.56 -0.70 -2.33
C TYR A 208 12.72 0.48 -1.35
N THR A 209 12.66 0.18 -0.07
CA THR A 209 12.87 1.14 1.03
C THR A 209 14.35 1.43 1.22
N ASN A 210 14.70 2.69 1.47
CA ASN A 210 16.09 3.16 1.65
C ASN A 210 17.07 2.60 0.60
N PRO A 211 16.90 2.93 -0.69
CA PRO A 211 17.77 2.44 -1.76
C PRO A 211 19.23 2.85 -1.57
N VAL A 212 20.13 2.07 -2.15
CA VAL A 212 21.56 2.45 -2.17
C VAL A 212 21.77 3.76 -2.93
N PRO A 213 22.69 4.64 -2.48
CA PRO A 213 22.93 5.94 -3.11
C PRO A 213 23.28 5.88 -4.60
N SER A 214 23.98 4.82 -5.01
CA SER A 214 24.42 4.58 -6.39
C SER A 214 23.35 3.99 -7.32
N LEU A 215 22.14 3.70 -6.81
CA LEU A 215 21.08 3.10 -7.62
C LEU A 215 20.65 4.05 -8.74
N VAL A 216 20.70 3.56 -9.99
CA VAL A 216 20.22 4.33 -11.14
C VAL A 216 18.69 4.31 -11.21
N LEU A 217 18.13 5.51 -11.33
CA LEU A 217 16.69 5.75 -11.37
C LEU A 217 16.13 5.61 -12.78
N LYS A 218 14.96 4.98 -12.90
CA LYS A 218 14.28 4.78 -14.19
C LYS A 218 13.05 5.67 -14.30
N ARG A 219 12.67 6.02 -15.53
CA ARG A 219 11.45 6.79 -15.83
C ARG A 219 10.18 6.16 -15.27
N THR A 220 10.13 4.83 -15.26
CA THR A 220 8.97 4.04 -14.84
C THR A 220 8.85 3.93 -13.32
N ASP A 221 9.91 4.27 -12.58
CA ASP A 221 9.91 4.21 -11.12
C ASP A 221 8.97 5.28 -10.53
N ARG A 222 8.46 5.00 -9.34
CA ARG A 222 7.75 5.97 -8.52
C ARG A 222 8.46 6.14 -7.19
N VAL A 223 8.31 7.29 -6.56
CA VAL A 223 9.07 7.68 -5.37
C VAL A 223 8.11 7.89 -4.20
N TYR A 224 8.40 7.24 -3.08
CA TYR A 224 7.71 7.48 -1.82
C TYR A 224 8.34 8.68 -1.12
N VAL A 225 7.54 9.70 -0.85
CA VAL A 225 8.00 10.96 -0.25
C VAL A 225 7.11 11.38 0.93
N LEU A 226 7.70 12.09 1.88
CA LEU A 226 6.97 12.85 2.90
C LEU A 226 6.99 14.32 2.52
N ALA A 227 5.83 14.81 2.07
CA ALA A 227 5.66 16.17 1.58
C ALA A 227 4.38 16.80 2.13
N SER A 228 4.29 18.13 2.08
CA SER A 228 3.07 18.85 2.46
C SER A 228 1.89 18.48 1.54
N PRO A 229 0.64 18.60 2.01
CA PRO A 229 -0.52 18.25 1.20
C PRO A 229 -0.57 19.09 -0.08
N GLY A 230 -0.72 18.44 -1.23
CA GLY A 230 -0.78 19.12 -2.53
C GLY A 230 0.58 19.51 -3.11
N TRP A 231 1.69 19.11 -2.48
CA TRP A 231 3.02 19.25 -3.08
C TRP A 231 3.12 18.41 -4.36
N SER A 232 3.66 19.03 -5.40
CA SER A 232 3.96 18.39 -6.67
C SER A 232 5.29 18.96 -7.16
N TYR A 233 6.16 18.09 -7.66
CA TYR A 233 7.45 18.50 -8.23
C TYR A 233 7.27 19.39 -9.49
N PHE A 234 6.14 19.29 -10.18
CA PHE A 234 5.85 20.02 -11.42
C PHE A 234 4.99 21.28 -11.22
N SER A 235 4.68 21.62 -9.96
CA SER A 235 3.88 22.79 -9.61
C SER A 235 4.69 24.07 -9.55
#